data_AF-A0A4Y2SI61-F1
#
_entry.id   AF-A0A4Y2SI61-F1
#
_cell.length_a   1.000
_cell.length_b   1.000
_cell.length_c   1.000
_cell.angle_alpha   90.00
_cell.angle_beta   90.00
_cell.angle_gamma   90.00
#
_symmetry.space_group_name_H-M   'P 1'
#
loop_
_entity.id
_entity.type
_entity.pdbx_description
1 polymer ?
#
loop_
_entity_poly.entity_id
_entity_poly.type
_entity_poly.pdbx_seq_one_letter_code
_entity_poly.pdbx_strand_id
1 'polypeptide(L)'
;MGLYRIVNSIYHACKESHKRPSSNSGQQENVNCTYFHRINKVSVSTEWASGKVKVSLSQIFWSAPDAILELKKWIAEARRETKHSVVVSLDVKSAFSRVWWPKVLQILQNCNCPSNLFKIISSFLDDRQVSLQYGDVNISQNYTVGCPQGSNSGPLYWLLIANEARKLEFPEEVRLLAYADDFYLFVKATGKHTIQEKVTRALEQLDLWGKNLKLSFAHEKTSLIPFGKKGRLTIAKHHRGLSGKVVKLLYKRALERILVYAAPAWWTGSALQRTKATSIQRQVLLALSGAFRTTSTKALQVCCGTEPIDLVLDMEVAWYALKHHQEDVSFFGTLFEGSKMEHFSPSLVHPGLLTPVHWDGQQPDAPLSIFTDGSKLDGRVGAAFVVHHNNSVEEHRYRLSDHCSVFQAETVALQQALKWKKQNAPNEGCHIFSDSMSVLMSLQNHLLKSNQVQLTRQLLDASVSLHWVKAHIGIAGNEEADRAAKAATQKEGVDVHLGIPERSMKRMLKEGLMAYWQTNWDSRDEGPLHPARLHQSVTDQVHIEPLRYPASNKSWAQPTIPAKI
;
A
#
# COMPACT_ATOMS: atom_id res chain seq x y z
N MET A 1 4.23 10.97 -14.70
CA MET A 1 3.39 10.10 -13.83
C MET A 1 3.60 8.59 -14.04
N GLY A 2 3.76 8.07 -15.27
CA GLY A 2 3.89 6.62 -15.52
C GLY A 2 5.09 5.93 -14.84
N LEU A 3 6.26 6.59 -14.83
CA LEU A 3 7.50 6.06 -14.24
C LEU A 3 7.47 5.97 -12.70
N TYR A 4 6.76 6.86 -12.03
CA TYR A 4 6.53 6.77 -10.59
C TYR A 4 5.69 5.54 -10.21
N ARG A 5 4.66 5.22 -11.00
CA ARG A 5 3.80 4.04 -10.80
C ARG A 5 4.55 2.73 -11.06
N ILE A 6 5.48 2.70 -12.00
CA ILE A 6 6.39 1.56 -12.28
C ILE A 6 7.16 1.15 -11.03
N VAL A 7 7.87 2.11 -10.43
CA VAL A 7 8.74 1.86 -9.27
C VAL A 7 7.93 1.46 -8.04
N ASN A 8 6.79 2.12 -7.82
CA ASN A 8 5.94 1.87 -6.66
C ASN A 8 5.19 0.52 -6.77
N SER A 9 4.84 0.08 -7.99
CA SER A 9 4.19 -1.22 -8.22
C SER A 9 5.16 -2.38 -8.14
N ILE A 10 6.39 -2.21 -8.63
CA ILE A 10 7.50 -3.16 -8.39
C ILE A 10 7.80 -3.25 -6.87
N TYR A 11 7.64 -2.17 -6.13
CA TYR A 11 7.73 -2.17 -4.66
C TYR A 11 6.56 -2.92 -4.01
N HIS A 12 5.31 -2.70 -4.45
CA HIS A 12 4.11 -3.30 -3.88
C HIS A 12 3.90 -4.78 -4.25
N ALA A 13 4.14 -5.19 -5.51
CA ALA A 13 4.06 -6.58 -5.96
C ALA A 13 5.06 -7.49 -5.19
N CYS A 14 6.22 -6.94 -4.79
CA CYS A 14 7.18 -7.65 -3.94
C CYS A 14 6.78 -7.72 -2.47
N LYS A 15 5.87 -6.85 -2.01
CA LYS A 15 5.31 -6.94 -0.66
C LYS A 15 4.24 -8.03 -0.58
N GLU A 16 3.57 -8.34 -1.69
CA GLU A 16 2.58 -9.42 -1.78
C GLU A 16 3.20 -10.83 -1.86
N SER A 17 4.43 -10.96 -2.39
CA SER A 17 5.19 -12.22 -2.34
C SER A 17 5.74 -12.57 -0.94
N HIS A 18 5.67 -11.64 0.03
CA HIS A 18 5.92 -11.91 1.44
C HIS A 18 4.68 -12.49 2.14
N LYS A 19 4.31 -13.73 1.79
CA LYS A 19 3.77 -14.63 2.82
C LYS A 19 4.96 -15.05 3.69
N ARG A 20 4.77 -15.02 5.01
CA ARG A 20 5.77 -15.34 6.05
C ARG A 20 6.67 -16.49 5.61
N PRO A 21 7.99 -16.46 5.86
CA PRO A 21 8.78 -17.68 5.74
C PRO A 21 8.12 -18.72 6.64
N SER A 22 7.57 -19.78 6.04
CA SER A 22 7.34 -21.01 6.79
C SER A 22 8.71 -21.41 7.31
N SER A 23 8.83 -21.58 8.63
CA SER A 23 10.07 -21.85 9.36
C SER A 23 10.76 -23.18 9.01
N ASN A 24 10.46 -23.78 7.87
CA ASN A 24 10.92 -25.11 7.45
C ASN A 24 11.60 -25.15 6.07
N SER A 25 12.14 -24.05 5.55
CA SER A 25 13.02 -24.11 4.36
C SER A 25 14.32 -23.34 4.61
N GLY A 26 15.43 -24.07 4.72
CA GLY A 26 16.77 -23.58 5.07
C GLY A 26 17.48 -22.72 4.03
N GLN A 27 16.79 -21.76 3.40
CA GLN A 27 17.42 -20.74 2.55
C GLN A 27 17.64 -19.47 3.38
N GLN A 28 18.84 -19.32 3.94
CA GLN A 28 19.29 -18.05 4.52
C GLN A 28 20.04 -17.24 3.45
N GLU A 29 19.40 -16.19 2.91
CA GLU A 29 20.15 -15.12 2.25
C GLU A 29 20.83 -14.25 3.32
N ASN A 30 22.10 -13.90 3.10
CA ASN A 30 22.86 -13.03 3.99
C ASN A 30 22.21 -11.63 4.07
N VAL A 31 22.03 -11.06 5.25
CA VAL A 31 21.32 -9.78 5.48
C VAL A 31 21.94 -8.63 4.66
N ASN A 32 23.26 -8.65 4.48
CA ASN A 32 24.00 -7.69 3.64
C ASN A 32 23.61 -7.81 2.15
N CYS A 33 23.35 -9.02 1.65
CA CYS A 33 22.82 -9.21 0.30
C CYS A 33 21.43 -8.59 0.18
N THR A 34 20.51 -8.83 1.12
CA THR A 34 19.15 -8.29 1.05
C THR A 34 19.13 -6.75 1.03
N TYR A 35 20.03 -6.11 1.79
CA TYR A 35 20.21 -4.66 1.79
C TYR A 35 20.75 -4.15 0.44
N PHE A 36 21.78 -4.81 -0.10
CA PHE A 36 22.37 -4.48 -1.40
C PHE A 36 21.34 -4.63 -2.55
N HIS A 37 20.49 -5.66 -2.50
CA HIS A 37 19.42 -5.86 -3.48
C HIS A 37 18.38 -4.74 -3.44
N ARG A 38 18.08 -4.25 -2.23
CA ARG A 38 17.14 -3.15 -2.06
C ARG A 38 17.69 -1.86 -2.67
N ILE A 39 18.99 -1.61 -2.53
CA ILE A 39 19.68 -0.49 -3.19
C ILE A 39 19.65 -0.66 -4.71
N ASN A 40 20.09 -1.81 -5.24
CA ASN A 40 20.10 -2.07 -6.68
C ASN A 40 18.72 -1.91 -7.32
N LYS A 41 17.68 -2.46 -6.68
CA LYS A 41 16.30 -2.32 -7.11
C LYS A 41 15.88 -0.86 -7.22
N VAL A 42 16.22 -0.05 -6.21
CA VAL A 42 15.91 1.38 -6.19
C VAL A 42 16.72 2.13 -7.25
N SER A 43 18.02 1.85 -7.40
CA SER A 43 18.89 2.48 -8.40
C SER A 43 18.41 2.22 -9.84
N VAL A 44 18.14 0.96 -10.19
CA VAL A 44 17.58 0.60 -11.52
C VAL A 44 16.25 1.31 -11.76
N SER A 45 15.38 1.30 -10.74
CA SER A 45 14.08 1.97 -10.78
C SER A 45 14.21 3.49 -11.01
N THR A 46 15.17 4.15 -10.34
CA THR A 46 15.41 5.59 -10.49
C THR A 46 15.96 5.96 -11.86
N GLU A 47 16.89 5.17 -12.42
CA GLU A 47 17.47 5.45 -13.74
C GLU A 47 16.45 5.27 -14.86
N TRP A 48 15.60 4.23 -14.76
CA TRP A 48 14.48 4.05 -15.67
C TRP A 48 13.54 5.25 -15.59
N ALA A 49 13.18 5.65 -14.37
CA ALA A 49 12.29 6.78 -14.13
C ALA A 49 12.85 8.16 -14.56
N SER A 50 14.16 8.31 -14.61
CA SER A 50 14.83 9.51 -15.15
C SER A 50 14.88 9.55 -16.69
N GLY A 51 14.37 8.52 -17.37
CA GLY A 51 14.39 8.43 -18.84
C GLY A 51 15.77 8.07 -19.42
N LYS A 52 16.79 7.90 -18.58
CA LYS A 52 18.14 7.48 -18.99
C LYS A 52 18.18 6.06 -19.56
N VAL A 53 17.22 5.22 -19.18
CA VAL A 53 17.02 3.86 -19.69
C VAL A 53 15.64 3.77 -20.33
N LYS A 54 15.58 3.43 -21.62
CA LYS A 54 14.32 3.37 -22.37
C LYS A 54 13.69 1.98 -22.25
N VAL A 55 12.73 1.83 -21.34
CA VAL A 55 11.81 0.68 -21.30
C VAL A 55 10.38 1.20 -21.32
N SER A 56 9.63 0.90 -22.38
CA SER A 56 8.19 1.17 -22.40
C SER A 56 7.47 0.11 -21.56
N LEU A 57 6.98 0.50 -20.39
CA LEU A 57 6.16 -0.34 -19.50
C LEU A 57 4.71 0.15 -19.44
N SER A 58 4.26 0.96 -20.40
CA SER A 58 2.98 1.67 -20.39
C SER A 58 1.73 0.79 -20.34
N GLN A 59 1.87 -0.54 -20.43
CA GLN A 59 0.76 -1.48 -20.53
C GLN A 59 0.90 -2.71 -19.60
N ILE A 60 1.83 -2.69 -18.63
CA ILE A 60 1.78 -3.63 -17.50
C ILE A 60 0.85 -3.02 -16.45
N PHE A 61 -0.17 -3.78 -16.04
CA PHE A 61 -1.10 -3.31 -15.03
C PHE A 61 -0.43 -3.27 -13.67
N TRP A 62 -0.54 -2.11 -13.02
CA TRP A 62 0.16 -1.75 -11.79
C TRP A 62 -0.41 -2.42 -10.54
N SER A 63 -1.65 -2.89 -10.66
CA SER A 63 -2.38 -3.60 -9.63
C SER A 63 -3.33 -4.61 -10.27
N ALA A 64 -3.66 -5.69 -9.55
CA ALA A 64 -4.67 -6.64 -10.01
C ALA A 64 -6.04 -5.96 -10.29
N PRO A 65 -6.51 -4.96 -9.50
CA PRO A 65 -7.68 -4.16 -9.86
C PRO A 65 -7.58 -3.47 -11.22
N ASP A 66 -6.45 -2.85 -11.56
CA ASP A 66 -6.27 -2.19 -12.86
C ASP A 66 -6.33 -3.20 -14.02
N ALA A 67 -5.70 -4.37 -13.84
CA ALA A 67 -5.73 -5.46 -14.82
C ALA A 67 -7.17 -5.93 -15.09
N ILE A 68 -7.93 -6.15 -14.02
CA ILE A 68 -9.33 -6.58 -14.12
C ILE A 68 -10.20 -5.48 -14.74
N LEU A 69 -9.97 -4.21 -14.36
CA LEU A 69 -10.71 -3.08 -14.91
C LEU A 69 -10.49 -2.95 -16.42
N GLU A 70 -9.26 -3.14 -16.90
CA GLU A 70 -8.98 -3.13 -18.33
C GLU A 70 -9.65 -4.30 -19.05
N LEU A 71 -9.54 -5.52 -18.52
CA LEU A 71 -10.19 -6.68 -19.09
C LEU A 71 -11.71 -6.46 -19.18
N LYS A 72 -12.31 -5.83 -18.16
CA LYS A 72 -13.73 -5.44 -18.14
C LYS A 72 -14.04 -4.42 -19.23
N LYS A 73 -13.17 -3.43 -19.49
CA LYS A 73 -13.34 -2.47 -20.60
C LYS A 73 -13.36 -3.21 -21.94
N TRP A 74 -12.43 -4.13 -22.19
CA TRP A 74 -12.38 -4.89 -23.45
C TRP A 74 -13.63 -5.77 -23.64
N ILE A 75 -14.10 -6.42 -22.57
CA ILE A 75 -15.36 -7.19 -22.60
C ILE A 75 -16.56 -6.27 -22.88
N ALA A 76 -16.61 -5.09 -22.26
CA ALA A 76 -17.68 -4.12 -22.49
C ALA A 76 -17.67 -3.55 -23.92
N GLU A 77 -16.48 -3.31 -24.48
CA GLU A 77 -16.27 -2.89 -25.86
C GLU A 77 -16.76 -3.96 -26.85
N ALA A 78 -16.36 -5.21 -26.68
CA ALA A 78 -16.85 -6.31 -27.52
C ALA A 78 -18.37 -6.49 -27.45
N ARG A 79 -18.97 -6.28 -26.27
CA ARG A 79 -20.44 -6.29 -26.11
C ARG A 79 -21.11 -5.16 -26.86
N ARG A 80 -20.54 -3.95 -26.84
CA ARG A 80 -21.04 -2.78 -27.58
C ARG A 80 -20.98 -3.02 -29.09
N GLU A 81 -19.94 -3.68 -29.56
CA GLU A 81 -19.77 -4.11 -30.95
C GLU A 81 -20.59 -5.36 -31.32
N THR A 82 -21.39 -5.90 -30.39
CA THR A 82 -22.18 -7.13 -30.56
C THR A 82 -21.36 -8.39 -30.92
N LYS A 83 -20.04 -8.37 -30.65
CA LYS A 83 -19.12 -9.49 -30.90
C LYS A 83 -19.12 -10.48 -29.73
N HIS A 84 -18.84 -11.74 -30.05
CA HIS A 84 -18.47 -12.74 -29.06
C HIS A 84 -17.07 -12.42 -28.52
N SER A 85 -16.84 -12.66 -27.22
CA SER A 85 -15.52 -12.49 -26.61
C SER A 85 -15.15 -13.65 -25.70
N VAL A 86 -13.86 -13.95 -25.66
CA VAL A 86 -13.26 -15.00 -24.82
C VAL A 86 -12.02 -14.43 -24.16
N VAL A 87 -11.80 -14.84 -22.91
CA VAL A 87 -10.53 -14.64 -22.21
C VAL A 87 -9.90 -16.00 -21.98
N VAL A 88 -8.66 -16.18 -22.43
CA VAL A 88 -7.85 -17.36 -22.13
C VAL A 88 -6.83 -16.96 -21.06
N SER A 89 -6.94 -17.57 -19.88
CA SER A 89 -5.97 -17.43 -18.79
C SER A 89 -4.86 -18.43 -18.99
N LEU A 90 -3.61 -17.97 -18.93
CA LEU A 90 -2.38 -18.73 -19.16
C LEU A 90 -1.45 -18.54 -17.96
N ASP A 91 -0.94 -19.64 -17.41
CA ASP A 91 0.02 -19.67 -16.30
C ASP A 91 1.37 -20.19 -16.83
N VAL A 92 2.48 -19.55 -16.44
CA VAL A 92 3.83 -20.01 -16.81
C VAL A 92 4.36 -20.99 -15.77
N LYS A 93 4.82 -22.17 -16.20
CA LYS A 93 5.40 -23.19 -15.31
C LYS A 93 6.62 -22.63 -14.59
N SER A 94 6.50 -22.43 -13.28
CA SER A 94 7.59 -21.99 -12.40
C SER A 94 8.32 -20.75 -12.93
N ALA A 95 7.56 -19.70 -13.27
CA ALA A 95 8.04 -18.45 -13.88
C ALA A 95 9.37 -17.94 -13.29
N PHE A 96 9.43 -17.75 -11.96
CA PHE A 96 10.63 -17.26 -11.28
C PHE A 96 11.82 -18.22 -11.37
N SER A 97 11.60 -19.53 -11.23
CA SER A 97 12.66 -20.54 -11.28
C SER A 97 13.26 -20.73 -12.68
N ARG A 98 12.61 -20.20 -13.72
CA ARG A 98 13.01 -20.39 -15.13
C ARG A 98 13.56 -19.13 -15.81
N VAL A 99 13.72 -18.03 -15.06
CA VAL A 99 14.28 -16.78 -15.59
C VAL A 99 15.66 -17.05 -16.20
N TRP A 100 15.77 -16.92 -17.52
CA TRP A 100 17.00 -17.20 -18.25
C TRP A 100 17.93 -15.98 -18.24
N TRP A 101 19.01 -16.04 -17.44
CA TRP A 101 19.89 -14.91 -17.16
C TRP A 101 20.53 -14.26 -18.39
N PRO A 102 21.01 -14.99 -19.41
CA PRO A 102 21.52 -14.39 -20.64
C PRO A 102 20.50 -13.48 -21.32
N LYS A 103 19.20 -13.84 -21.29
CA LYS A 103 18.16 -12.98 -21.84
C LYS A 103 17.97 -11.71 -21.00
N VAL A 104 17.99 -11.84 -19.67
CA VAL A 104 17.90 -10.68 -18.78
C VAL A 104 19.02 -9.68 -19.09
N LEU A 105 20.26 -10.16 -19.22
CA LEU A 105 21.42 -9.33 -19.55
C LEU A 105 21.31 -8.73 -20.96
N GLN A 106 20.84 -9.49 -21.95
CA GLN A 106 20.59 -8.98 -23.31
C GLN A 106 19.53 -7.87 -23.31
N ILE A 107 18.43 -8.03 -22.55
CA ILE A 107 17.40 -6.99 -22.43
C ILE A 107 17.99 -5.73 -21.79
N LEU A 108 18.78 -5.87 -20.72
CA LEU A 108 19.42 -4.74 -20.07
C LEU A 108 20.36 -3.97 -21.02
N GLN A 109 21.13 -4.69 -21.86
CA GLN A 109 21.96 -4.08 -22.90
C GLN A 109 21.11 -3.34 -23.93
N ASN A 110 20.06 -3.97 -24.45
CA ASN A 110 19.15 -3.37 -25.43
C ASN A 110 18.42 -2.13 -24.90
N CYS A 111 18.26 -2.03 -23.57
CA CYS A 111 17.64 -0.88 -22.92
C CYS A 111 18.64 0.26 -22.61
N ASN A 112 19.92 0.12 -22.98
CA ASN A 112 21.00 1.05 -22.63
C ASN A 112 21.22 1.18 -21.11
N CYS A 113 21.20 0.05 -20.39
CA CYS A 113 21.52 0.03 -18.95
C CYS A 113 22.96 0.53 -18.71
N PRO A 114 23.19 1.47 -17.77
CA PRO A 114 24.53 1.94 -17.45
C PRO A 114 25.48 0.83 -17.01
N SER A 115 26.75 0.96 -17.41
CA SER A 115 27.77 -0.10 -17.24
C SER A 115 27.96 -0.53 -15.79
N ASN A 116 27.90 0.40 -14.84
CA ASN A 116 27.99 0.10 -13.40
C ASN A 116 26.84 -0.81 -12.93
N LEU A 117 25.59 -0.51 -13.31
CA LEU A 117 24.44 -1.34 -12.96
C LEU A 117 24.46 -2.68 -13.67
N PHE A 118 24.81 -2.68 -14.97
CA PHE A 118 24.94 -3.91 -15.73
C PHE A 118 25.95 -4.86 -15.09
N LYS A 119 27.14 -4.36 -14.70
CA LYS A 119 28.18 -5.16 -14.03
C LYS A 119 27.70 -5.72 -12.70
N ILE A 120 26.98 -4.94 -11.90
CA ILE A 120 26.41 -5.39 -10.63
C ILE A 120 25.38 -6.51 -10.85
N ILE A 121 24.47 -6.34 -11.80
CA ILE A 121 23.46 -7.36 -12.11
C ILE A 121 24.12 -8.61 -12.71
N SER A 122 25.10 -8.45 -13.60
CA SER A 122 25.85 -9.55 -14.19
C SER A 122 26.58 -10.35 -13.13
N SER A 123 27.32 -9.70 -12.22
CA SER A 123 28.00 -10.36 -11.10
C SER A 123 27.01 -11.05 -10.15
N PHE A 124 25.83 -10.47 -9.95
CA PHE A 124 24.79 -11.09 -9.12
C PHE A 124 24.21 -12.38 -9.71
N LEU A 125 24.09 -12.43 -11.04
CA LEU A 125 23.59 -13.59 -11.78
C LEU A 125 24.72 -14.55 -12.18
N ASP A 126 25.94 -14.40 -11.68
CA ASP A 126 27.07 -15.26 -12.07
C ASP A 126 27.57 -16.12 -10.88
N ASP A 127 28.18 -17.25 -11.21
CA ASP A 127 28.79 -18.21 -10.28
C ASP A 127 27.94 -18.54 -9.02
N ARG A 128 26.67 -18.86 -9.24
CA ARG A 128 25.72 -19.11 -8.14
C ARG A 128 25.66 -20.59 -7.78
N GLN A 129 25.63 -20.86 -6.48
CA GLN A 129 25.46 -22.20 -5.92
C GLN A 129 24.30 -22.27 -4.92
N VAL A 130 23.61 -23.40 -4.89
CA VAL A 130 22.66 -23.77 -3.83
C VAL A 130 23.33 -24.86 -2.99
N SER A 131 23.47 -24.60 -1.69
CA SER A 131 23.91 -25.61 -0.74
C SER A 131 22.77 -26.07 0.16
N LEU A 132 22.74 -27.37 0.45
CA LEU A 132 21.86 -28.00 1.44
C LEU A 132 22.74 -28.67 2.49
N GLN A 133 22.62 -28.20 3.73
CA GLN A 133 23.21 -28.86 4.88
C GLN A 133 22.16 -29.71 5.59
N TYR A 134 22.41 -31.00 5.72
CA TYR A 134 21.57 -31.94 6.46
C TYR A 134 22.44 -32.81 7.37
N GLY A 135 22.43 -32.51 8.67
CA GLY A 135 23.41 -33.05 9.61
C GLY A 135 24.83 -32.64 9.22
N ASP A 136 25.71 -33.64 9.07
CA ASP A 136 27.12 -33.45 8.66
C ASP A 136 27.32 -33.42 7.13
N VAL A 137 26.24 -33.63 6.35
CA VAL A 137 26.32 -33.66 4.89
C VAL A 137 26.03 -32.28 4.34
N ASN A 138 26.98 -31.73 3.59
CA ASN A 138 26.81 -30.50 2.81
C ASN A 138 26.86 -30.83 1.31
N ILE A 139 25.74 -30.64 0.61
CA ILE A 139 25.66 -30.79 -0.84
C ILE A 139 25.56 -29.41 -1.46
N SER A 140 26.51 -29.03 -2.31
CA SER A 140 26.45 -27.80 -3.10
C SER A 140 26.25 -28.13 -4.58
N GLN A 141 25.37 -27.40 -5.27
CA GLN A 141 25.21 -27.46 -6.72
C GLN A 141 25.16 -26.08 -7.34
N ASN A 142 25.86 -25.91 -8.46
CA ASN A 142 25.80 -24.69 -9.25
C ASN A 142 24.45 -24.59 -9.96
N TYR A 143 23.90 -23.38 -10.05
CA TYR A 143 22.69 -23.12 -10.82
C TYR A 143 22.87 -21.87 -11.70
N THR A 144 22.29 -21.91 -12.90
CA THR A 144 22.52 -20.91 -13.97
C THR A 144 21.22 -20.26 -14.48
N VAL A 145 20.11 -20.48 -13.77
CA VAL A 145 18.76 -20.06 -14.18
C VAL A 145 17.90 -19.78 -12.96
N GLY A 146 16.96 -18.85 -13.11
CA GLY A 146 15.93 -18.56 -12.12
C GLY A 146 16.29 -17.40 -11.19
N CYS A 147 15.29 -16.84 -10.54
CA CYS A 147 15.48 -15.86 -9.49
C CYS A 147 15.69 -16.60 -8.17
N PRO A 148 16.69 -16.23 -7.36
CA PRO A 148 16.77 -16.74 -6.00
C PRO A 148 15.46 -16.46 -5.28
N GLN A 149 14.84 -17.49 -4.73
CA GLN A 149 13.52 -17.38 -4.12
C GLN A 149 13.63 -16.53 -2.86
N GLY A 150 12.87 -15.44 -2.79
CA GLY A 150 12.99 -14.44 -1.73
C GLY A 150 13.84 -13.21 -2.09
N SER A 151 14.56 -13.23 -3.22
CA SER A 151 15.32 -12.06 -3.69
C SER A 151 14.39 -10.89 -4.05
N ASN A 152 14.74 -9.69 -3.58
CA ASN A 152 13.99 -8.46 -3.87
C ASN A 152 13.97 -8.09 -5.36
N SER A 153 14.95 -8.59 -6.13
CA SER A 153 15.14 -8.32 -7.55
C SER A 153 14.48 -9.37 -8.47
N GLY A 154 14.07 -10.52 -7.95
CA GLY A 154 13.47 -11.58 -8.76
C GLY A 154 12.25 -11.13 -9.58
N PRO A 155 11.27 -10.43 -8.97
CA PRO A 155 10.15 -9.84 -9.70
C PRO A 155 10.54 -8.87 -10.80
N LEU A 156 11.62 -8.11 -10.63
CA LEU A 156 12.13 -7.22 -11.66
C LEU A 156 12.64 -8.00 -12.88
N TYR A 157 13.43 -9.05 -12.66
CA TYR A 157 13.99 -9.86 -13.75
C TYR A 157 12.90 -10.65 -14.49
N TRP A 158 11.91 -11.16 -13.76
CA TRP A 158 10.73 -11.77 -14.37
C TRP A 158 9.97 -10.75 -15.23
N LEU A 159 9.72 -9.53 -14.72
CA LEU A 159 9.02 -8.50 -15.48
C LEU A 159 9.76 -8.11 -16.77
N LEU A 160 11.09 -8.06 -16.76
CA LEU A 160 11.88 -7.83 -17.98
C LEU A 160 11.59 -8.89 -19.05
N ILE A 161 11.56 -10.17 -18.66
CA ILE A 161 11.25 -11.28 -19.56
C ILE A 161 9.79 -11.22 -20.00
N ALA A 162 8.84 -11.07 -19.08
CA ALA A 162 7.40 -11.03 -19.37
C ALA A 162 7.04 -9.86 -20.31
N ASN A 163 7.75 -8.73 -20.22
CA ASN A 163 7.54 -7.58 -21.11
C ASN A 163 7.91 -7.88 -22.57
N GLU A 164 8.78 -8.87 -22.84
CA GLU A 164 9.06 -9.30 -24.22
C GLU A 164 7.83 -9.90 -24.89
N ALA A 165 6.91 -10.52 -24.15
CA ALA A 165 5.67 -11.07 -24.71
C ALA A 165 4.78 -9.97 -25.33
N ARG A 166 4.92 -8.72 -24.85
CA ARG A 166 4.15 -7.58 -25.38
C ARG A 166 4.68 -7.07 -26.72
N LYS A 167 5.92 -7.41 -27.07
CA LYS A 167 6.48 -7.09 -28.40
C LYS A 167 5.89 -7.99 -29.49
N LEU A 168 5.12 -9.01 -29.13
CA LEU A 168 4.37 -9.81 -30.08
C LEU A 168 3.25 -8.96 -30.69
N GLU A 169 3.24 -8.89 -32.02
CA GLU A 169 2.20 -8.21 -32.76
C GLU A 169 1.01 -9.14 -32.95
N PHE A 170 -0.14 -8.72 -32.41
CA PHE A 170 -1.41 -9.40 -32.55
C PHE A 170 -2.36 -8.56 -33.43
N PRO A 171 -3.32 -9.19 -34.14
CA PRO A 171 -4.41 -8.48 -34.81
C PRO A 171 -5.22 -7.63 -33.83
N GLU A 172 -5.88 -6.56 -34.30
CA GLU A 172 -6.62 -5.60 -33.46
C GLU A 172 -7.62 -6.24 -32.49
N GLU A 173 -8.21 -7.37 -32.88
CA GLU A 173 -9.22 -8.07 -32.09
C GLU A 173 -8.66 -9.07 -31.08
N VAL A 174 -7.33 -9.16 -31.00
CA VAL A 174 -6.59 -9.98 -30.05
C VAL A 174 -5.73 -9.08 -29.18
N ARG A 175 -5.90 -9.17 -27.86
CA ARG A 175 -5.19 -8.33 -26.90
C ARG A 175 -4.56 -9.19 -25.81
N LEU A 176 -3.30 -8.92 -25.51
CA LEU A 176 -2.56 -9.59 -24.44
C LEU A 176 -2.46 -8.70 -23.21
N LEU A 177 -2.95 -9.20 -22.09
CA LEU A 177 -2.75 -8.64 -20.76
C LEU A 177 -1.78 -9.53 -20.00
N ALA A 178 -0.79 -8.93 -19.35
CA ALA A 178 0.14 -9.65 -18.48
C ALA A 178 0.14 -8.98 -17.10
N TYR A 179 0.01 -9.79 -16.05
CA TYR A 179 0.11 -9.35 -14.66
C TYR A 179 0.87 -10.39 -13.86
N ALA A 180 2.02 -10.00 -13.29
CA ALA A 180 2.95 -10.95 -12.66
C ALA A 180 3.27 -12.12 -13.61
N ASP A 181 3.01 -13.36 -13.20
CA ASP A 181 3.19 -14.60 -13.97
C ASP A 181 1.95 -15.03 -14.79
N ASP A 182 0.81 -14.36 -14.57
CA ASP A 182 -0.43 -14.61 -15.29
C ASP A 182 -0.50 -13.82 -16.61
N PHE A 183 -0.85 -14.53 -17.69
CA PHE A 183 -1.17 -13.94 -18.97
C PHE A 183 -2.64 -14.16 -19.30
N TYR A 184 -3.34 -13.11 -19.71
CA TYR A 184 -4.73 -13.14 -20.14
C TYR A 184 -4.81 -12.70 -21.60
N LEU A 185 -5.12 -13.66 -22.47
CA LEU A 185 -5.35 -13.42 -23.89
C LEU A 185 -6.84 -13.16 -24.12
N PHE A 186 -7.17 -11.93 -24.49
CA PHE A 186 -8.53 -11.54 -24.86
C PHE A 186 -8.71 -11.61 -26.38
N VAL A 187 -9.79 -12.22 -26.84
CA VAL A 187 -10.14 -12.31 -28.26
C VAL A 187 -11.61 -11.93 -28.46
N LYS A 188 -11.89 -11.06 -29.44
CA LYS A 188 -13.25 -10.74 -29.90
C LYS A 188 -13.46 -11.08 -31.38
N ALA A 189 -14.61 -11.66 -31.75
CA ALA A 189 -14.99 -11.89 -33.15
C ALA A 189 -16.52 -12.06 -33.32
N THR A 190 -17.00 -12.03 -34.56
CA THR A 190 -18.43 -12.17 -34.91
C THR A 190 -18.92 -13.62 -34.87
N GLY A 191 -18.03 -14.61 -35.08
CA GLY A 191 -18.36 -16.03 -35.09
C GLY A 191 -17.47 -16.87 -34.18
N LYS A 192 -18.02 -17.99 -33.64
CA LYS A 192 -17.27 -18.90 -32.75
C LYS A 192 -16.07 -19.56 -33.43
N HIS A 193 -16.20 -19.93 -34.70
CA HIS A 193 -15.11 -20.52 -35.49
C HIS A 193 -13.92 -19.55 -35.61
N THR A 194 -14.21 -18.29 -35.91
CA THR A 194 -13.21 -17.22 -35.98
C THR A 194 -12.53 -16.96 -34.64
N ILE A 195 -13.23 -17.10 -33.52
CA ILE A 195 -12.60 -17.03 -32.19
C ILE A 195 -11.60 -18.16 -32.02
N GLN A 196 -11.99 -19.40 -32.35
CA GLN A 196 -11.11 -20.55 -32.21
C GLN A 196 -9.84 -20.40 -33.05
N GLU A 197 -9.95 -20.01 -34.32
CA GLU A 197 -8.80 -19.76 -35.20
C GLU A 197 -7.89 -18.66 -34.65
N LYS A 198 -8.45 -17.53 -34.19
CA LYS A 198 -7.67 -16.42 -33.62
C LYS A 198 -6.99 -16.80 -32.31
N VAL A 199 -7.66 -17.55 -31.45
CA VAL A 199 -7.08 -18.07 -30.19
C VAL A 199 -5.93 -19.02 -30.50
N THR A 200 -6.11 -19.98 -31.40
CA THR A 200 -5.05 -20.95 -31.75
C THR A 200 -3.80 -20.25 -32.27
N ARG A 201 -3.95 -19.34 -33.24
CA ARG A 201 -2.80 -18.59 -33.80
C ARG A 201 -2.07 -17.76 -32.74
N ALA A 202 -2.82 -17.08 -31.87
CA ALA A 202 -2.22 -16.29 -30.81
C ALA A 202 -1.51 -17.15 -29.75
N LEU A 203 -2.04 -18.34 -29.43
CA LEU A 203 -1.39 -19.30 -28.55
C LEU A 203 -0.12 -19.89 -29.17
N GLU A 204 -0.11 -20.17 -30.48
CA GLU A 204 1.10 -20.62 -31.20
C GLU A 204 2.21 -19.58 -31.15
N GLN A 205 1.88 -18.29 -31.36
CA GLN A 205 2.84 -17.20 -31.24
C GLN A 205 3.41 -17.08 -29.81
N LEU A 206 2.55 -17.22 -28.79
CA LEU A 206 2.96 -17.22 -27.39
C LEU A 206 3.83 -18.43 -27.04
N ASP A 207 3.52 -19.62 -27.58
CA ASP A 207 4.31 -20.82 -27.35
C ASP A 207 5.70 -20.73 -28.02
N LEU A 208 5.78 -20.20 -29.25
CA LEU A 208 7.07 -19.91 -29.90
C LEU A 208 7.89 -18.89 -29.08
N TRP A 209 7.24 -17.82 -28.60
CA TRP A 209 7.88 -16.85 -27.71
C TRP A 209 8.40 -17.52 -26.43
N GLY A 210 7.59 -18.37 -25.80
CA GLY A 210 7.96 -19.12 -24.60
C GLY A 210 9.17 -20.01 -24.85
N LYS A 211 9.16 -20.79 -25.94
CA LYS A 211 10.28 -21.66 -26.35
C LYS A 211 11.58 -20.87 -26.55
N ASN A 212 11.52 -19.72 -27.22
CA ASN A 212 12.68 -18.84 -27.42
C ASN A 212 13.28 -18.32 -26.10
N LEU A 213 12.47 -18.24 -25.05
CA LEU A 213 12.88 -17.80 -23.72
C LEU A 213 13.10 -18.95 -22.72
N LYS A 214 13.04 -20.20 -23.20
CA LYS A 214 13.11 -21.42 -22.36
C LYS A 214 12.01 -21.49 -21.30
N LEU A 215 10.86 -20.87 -21.58
CA LEU A 215 9.64 -20.92 -20.78
C LEU A 215 8.67 -21.95 -21.33
N SER A 216 7.73 -22.38 -20.50
CA SER A 216 6.65 -23.29 -20.89
C SER A 216 5.37 -22.94 -20.16
N PHE A 217 4.24 -22.97 -20.86
CA PHE A 217 2.93 -22.73 -20.24
C PHE A 217 2.38 -23.99 -19.56
N ALA A 218 1.68 -23.78 -18.45
CA ALA A 218 0.95 -24.80 -17.71
C ALA A 218 -0.39 -25.07 -18.36
N HIS A 219 -0.38 -25.93 -19.38
CA HIS A 219 -1.57 -26.34 -20.13
C HIS A 219 -2.69 -26.85 -19.21
N GLU A 220 -2.32 -27.54 -18.12
CA GLU A 220 -3.23 -28.04 -17.09
C GLU A 220 -3.94 -26.96 -16.26
N LYS A 221 -3.41 -25.73 -16.24
CA LYS A 221 -4.00 -24.57 -15.54
C LYS A 221 -4.64 -23.57 -16.50
N THR A 222 -4.44 -23.73 -17.80
CA THR A 222 -5.02 -22.85 -18.82
C THR A 222 -6.53 -22.94 -18.80
N SER A 223 -7.22 -21.82 -18.64
CA SER A 223 -8.67 -21.77 -18.56
C SER A 223 -9.25 -20.82 -19.62
N LEU A 224 -10.19 -21.32 -20.41
CA LEU A 224 -10.93 -20.55 -21.41
C LEU A 224 -12.26 -20.08 -20.81
N ILE A 225 -12.45 -18.77 -20.70
CA ILE A 225 -13.61 -18.14 -20.07
C ILE A 225 -14.43 -17.43 -21.15
N PRO A 226 -15.57 -18.01 -21.60
CA PRO A 226 -16.41 -17.39 -22.61
C PRO A 226 -17.35 -16.33 -22.01
N PHE A 227 -17.44 -15.17 -22.65
CA PHE A 227 -18.39 -14.13 -22.27
C PHE A 227 -19.54 -14.06 -23.30
N GLY A 228 -20.67 -14.69 -22.97
CA GLY A 228 -21.91 -14.65 -23.75
C GLY A 228 -22.81 -13.44 -23.43
N LYS A 229 -23.89 -13.24 -24.21
CA LYS A 229 -24.85 -12.13 -24.09
C LYS A 229 -25.56 -12.03 -22.71
N LYS A 230 -25.55 -13.08 -21.88
CA LYS A 230 -26.03 -13.06 -20.47
C LYS A 230 -25.20 -14.04 -19.64
N GLY A 231 -24.53 -13.54 -18.60
CA GLY A 231 -23.64 -14.34 -17.74
C GLY A 231 -24.31 -14.82 -16.45
N ARG A 232 -23.96 -16.02 -16.00
CA ARG A 232 -24.28 -16.56 -14.67
C ARG A 232 -23.17 -17.52 -14.25
N LEU A 233 -22.78 -17.49 -12.98
CA LEU A 233 -22.11 -18.58 -12.27
C LEU A 233 -22.43 -18.44 -10.76
N THR A 234 -22.69 -19.57 -10.11
CA THR A 234 -23.07 -19.73 -8.69
C THR A 234 -22.11 -20.78 -8.10
N ILE A 235 -21.60 -20.57 -6.89
CA ILE A 235 -20.79 -21.58 -6.18
C ILE A 235 -21.46 -21.90 -4.83
N ALA A 236 -21.49 -23.20 -4.52
CA ALA A 236 -22.19 -23.85 -3.43
C ALA A 236 -21.42 -23.90 -2.09
N LYS A 237 -22.15 -24.31 -1.04
CA LYS A 237 -21.84 -24.29 0.41
C LYS A 237 -21.12 -25.56 0.90
N HIS A 238 -20.41 -25.43 2.03
CA HIS A 238 -20.27 -26.50 3.05
C HIS A 238 -20.14 -25.90 4.47
N HIS A 239 -20.43 -26.73 5.48
CA HIS A 239 -20.84 -26.37 6.85
C HIS A 239 -19.94 -26.96 7.96
N ARG A 240 -19.77 -26.13 9.01
CA ARG A 240 -19.43 -26.36 10.45
C ARG A 240 -18.00 -26.71 10.89
N GLY A 241 -17.60 -26.12 12.03
CA GLY A 241 -16.49 -26.59 12.88
C GLY A 241 -15.78 -25.56 13.77
N LEU A 242 -16.02 -24.25 13.63
CA LEU A 242 -15.16 -23.23 14.26
C LEU A 242 -15.92 -22.35 15.26
N SER A 243 -15.25 -21.94 16.34
CA SER A 243 -15.83 -21.06 17.37
C SER A 243 -16.20 -19.69 16.78
N GLY A 244 -17.23 -19.02 17.32
CA GLY A 244 -17.73 -17.74 16.79
C GLY A 244 -16.66 -16.64 16.66
N LYS A 245 -15.67 -16.60 17.56
CA LYS A 245 -14.51 -15.70 17.48
C LYS A 245 -13.61 -16.02 16.28
N VAL A 246 -13.36 -17.30 16.01
CA VAL A 246 -12.55 -17.75 14.86
C VAL A 246 -13.30 -17.52 13.55
N VAL A 247 -14.61 -17.75 13.51
CA VAL A 247 -15.45 -17.45 12.34
C VAL A 247 -15.46 -15.96 12.03
N LYS A 248 -15.58 -15.08 13.04
CA LYS A 248 -15.48 -13.62 12.86
C LYS A 248 -14.12 -13.22 12.30
N LEU A 249 -13.05 -13.82 12.83
CA LEU A 249 -11.69 -13.56 12.38
C LEU A 249 -11.48 -13.98 10.91
N LEU A 250 -11.93 -15.18 10.53
CA LEU A 250 -11.87 -15.68 9.16
C LEU A 250 -12.69 -14.82 8.21
N TYR A 251 -13.88 -14.40 8.63
CA TYR A 251 -14.69 -13.47 7.86
C TYR A 251 -13.95 -12.16 7.61
N LYS A 252 -13.49 -11.47 8.66
CA LYS A 252 -12.85 -10.15 8.56
C LYS A 252 -11.48 -10.18 7.89
N ARG A 253 -10.71 -11.26 8.06
CA ARG A 253 -9.33 -11.35 7.54
C ARG A 253 -9.21 -12.07 6.21
N ALA A 254 -10.17 -12.92 5.84
CA ALA A 254 -10.15 -13.64 4.58
C ALA A 254 -11.33 -13.26 3.68
N LEU A 255 -12.56 -13.63 4.04
CA LEU A 255 -13.70 -13.52 3.13
C LEU A 255 -14.02 -12.08 2.75
N GLU A 256 -14.12 -11.17 3.74
CA GLU A 256 -14.35 -9.75 3.51
C GLU A 256 -13.24 -9.17 2.63
N ARG A 257 -11.97 -9.49 2.93
CA ARG A 257 -10.81 -9.02 2.15
C ARG A 257 -10.86 -9.49 0.70
N ILE A 258 -11.21 -10.75 0.45
CA ILE A 258 -11.38 -11.30 -0.90
C ILE A 258 -12.50 -10.56 -1.65
N LEU A 259 -13.65 -10.33 -0.99
CA LEU A 259 -14.78 -9.63 -1.60
C LEU A 259 -14.43 -8.17 -1.92
N VAL A 260 -13.77 -7.47 -1.00
CA VAL A 260 -13.51 -6.03 -1.18
C VAL A 260 -12.30 -5.73 -2.07
N TYR A 261 -11.34 -6.65 -2.20
CA TYR A 261 -10.06 -6.42 -2.88
C TYR A 261 -10.21 -5.85 -4.29
N ALA A 262 -11.15 -6.39 -5.08
CA ALA A 262 -11.42 -5.94 -6.44
C ALA A 262 -12.75 -5.17 -6.58
N ALA A 263 -13.37 -4.75 -5.47
CA ALA A 263 -14.65 -4.05 -5.48
C ALA A 263 -14.72 -2.89 -6.48
N PRO A 264 -13.70 -2.01 -6.60
CA PRO A 264 -13.69 -0.93 -7.60
C PRO A 264 -13.89 -1.41 -9.05
N ALA A 265 -13.49 -2.65 -9.36
CA ALA A 265 -13.63 -3.20 -10.70
C ALA A 265 -15.03 -3.78 -10.98
N TRP A 266 -15.72 -4.35 -9.98
CA TRP A 266 -16.96 -5.11 -10.22
C TRP A 266 -18.20 -4.57 -9.50
N TRP A 267 -18.06 -3.82 -8.41
CA TRP A 267 -19.16 -3.31 -7.62
C TRP A 267 -19.75 -2.03 -8.23
N THR A 268 -21.08 -2.02 -8.43
CA THR A 268 -21.82 -0.83 -8.91
C THR A 268 -22.95 -0.43 -7.97
N GLY A 269 -23.09 -1.11 -6.83
CA GLY A 269 -24.19 -0.88 -5.89
C GLY A 269 -25.57 -1.28 -6.42
N SER A 270 -25.66 -2.04 -7.53
CA SER A 270 -26.95 -2.49 -8.07
C SER A 270 -27.72 -3.38 -7.08
N ALA A 271 -29.05 -3.33 -7.11
CA ALA A 271 -29.90 -4.10 -6.19
C ALA A 271 -29.58 -5.61 -6.19
N LEU A 272 -29.28 -6.18 -7.37
CA LEU A 272 -28.87 -7.58 -7.50
C LEU A 272 -27.53 -7.86 -6.81
N GLN A 273 -26.54 -6.97 -6.96
CA GLN A 273 -25.24 -7.13 -6.30
C GLN A 273 -25.36 -6.97 -4.78
N ARG A 274 -26.12 -5.98 -4.30
CA ARG A 274 -26.41 -5.81 -2.87
C ARG A 274 -27.05 -7.05 -2.28
N THR A 275 -28.06 -7.60 -2.94
CA THR A 275 -28.72 -8.84 -2.51
C THR A 275 -27.74 -10.02 -2.44
N LYS A 276 -26.89 -10.20 -3.46
CA LYS A 276 -25.90 -11.29 -3.49
C LYS A 276 -24.84 -11.14 -2.41
N ALA A 277 -24.21 -9.97 -2.28
CA ALA A 277 -23.18 -9.72 -1.27
C ALA A 277 -23.76 -9.91 0.14
N THR A 278 -24.94 -9.34 0.39
CA THR A 278 -25.66 -9.49 1.66
C THR A 278 -26.01 -10.95 1.95
N SER A 279 -26.38 -11.74 0.94
CA SER A 279 -26.66 -13.18 1.10
C SER A 279 -25.42 -13.96 1.51
N ILE A 280 -24.25 -13.66 0.95
CA ILE A 280 -22.97 -14.26 1.34
C ILE A 280 -22.65 -13.91 2.81
N GLN A 281 -22.72 -12.63 3.16
CA GLN A 281 -22.49 -12.18 4.53
C GLN A 281 -23.47 -12.82 5.52
N ARG A 282 -24.75 -12.90 5.17
CA ARG A 282 -25.80 -13.51 6.00
C ARG A 282 -25.47 -14.95 6.40
N GLN A 283 -24.95 -15.75 5.48
CA GLN A 283 -24.58 -17.15 5.77
C GLN A 283 -23.51 -17.23 6.87
N VAL A 284 -22.54 -16.32 6.82
CA VAL A 284 -21.48 -16.22 7.82
C VAL A 284 -22.01 -15.71 9.14
N LEU A 285 -22.87 -14.69 9.14
CA LEU A 285 -23.43 -14.12 10.37
C LEU A 285 -24.36 -15.09 11.10
N LEU A 286 -25.13 -15.91 10.37
CA LEU A 286 -25.91 -17.00 10.96
C LEU A 286 -25.00 -18.06 11.60
N ALA A 287 -23.90 -18.41 10.94
CA ALA A 287 -22.91 -19.34 11.49
C ALA A 287 -22.20 -18.77 12.73
N LEU A 288 -21.98 -17.45 12.77
CA LEU A 288 -21.30 -16.75 13.85
C LEU A 288 -22.20 -16.57 15.09
N SER A 289 -23.46 -16.20 14.89
CA SER A 289 -24.41 -15.91 15.96
C SER A 289 -25.16 -17.13 16.47
N GLY A 290 -25.32 -18.19 15.65
CA GLY A 290 -26.22 -19.29 15.96
C GLY A 290 -27.70 -18.92 15.96
N ALA A 291 -28.06 -17.70 15.53
CA ALA A 291 -29.42 -17.21 15.54
C ALA A 291 -30.32 -17.98 14.55
N PHE A 292 -31.64 -17.94 14.79
CA PHE A 292 -32.62 -18.61 13.93
C PHE A 292 -32.50 -18.14 12.48
N ARG A 293 -32.76 -19.04 11.53
CA ARG A 293 -32.71 -18.74 10.08
C ARG A 293 -33.68 -17.63 9.66
N THR A 294 -34.69 -17.34 10.47
CA THR A 294 -35.68 -16.27 10.27
C THR A 294 -35.19 -14.89 10.74
N THR A 295 -34.09 -14.82 11.50
CA THR A 295 -33.53 -13.55 12.01
C THR A 295 -33.15 -12.64 10.84
N SER A 296 -33.54 -11.36 10.86
CA SER A 296 -33.23 -10.42 9.77
C SER A 296 -31.72 -10.22 9.59
N THR A 297 -31.23 -10.03 8.36
CA THR A 297 -29.78 -9.83 8.11
C THR A 297 -29.27 -8.56 8.78
N LYS A 298 -30.09 -7.51 8.79
CA LYS A 298 -29.80 -6.25 9.46
C LYS A 298 -29.60 -6.43 10.97
N ALA A 299 -30.45 -7.21 11.65
CA ALA A 299 -30.27 -7.52 13.07
C ALA A 299 -29.00 -8.37 13.31
N LEU A 300 -28.71 -9.33 12.42
CA LEU A 300 -27.49 -10.12 12.49
C LEU A 300 -26.22 -9.26 12.39
N GLN A 301 -26.19 -8.27 11.51
CA GLN A 301 -25.05 -7.35 11.35
C GLN A 301 -24.76 -6.60 12.66
N VAL A 302 -25.81 -6.07 13.30
CA VAL A 302 -25.71 -5.35 14.57
C VAL A 302 -25.28 -6.27 15.71
N CYS A 303 -26.00 -7.38 15.93
CA CYS A 303 -25.70 -8.33 17.01
C CYS A 303 -24.29 -8.92 16.91
N CYS A 304 -23.80 -9.10 15.68
CA CYS A 304 -22.46 -9.62 15.43
C CYS A 304 -21.39 -8.52 15.46
N GLY A 305 -21.74 -7.25 15.61
CA GLY A 305 -20.83 -6.10 15.48
C GLY A 305 -20.04 -6.17 14.18
N THR A 306 -20.75 -6.36 13.06
CA THR A 306 -20.19 -6.52 11.72
C THR A 306 -20.90 -5.58 10.75
N GLU A 307 -20.14 -4.67 10.17
CA GLU A 307 -20.62 -3.68 9.21
C GLU A 307 -21.28 -4.34 8.00
N PRO A 308 -22.37 -3.78 7.45
CA PRO A 308 -22.99 -4.31 6.24
C PRO A 308 -22.00 -4.35 5.07
N ILE A 309 -21.86 -5.52 4.44
CA ILE A 309 -20.82 -5.74 3.42
C ILE A 309 -21.01 -4.84 2.20
N ASP A 310 -22.24 -4.48 1.86
CA ASP A 310 -22.55 -3.60 0.75
C ASP A 310 -22.08 -2.16 1.01
N LEU A 311 -22.20 -1.66 2.25
CA LEU A 311 -21.63 -0.36 2.64
C LEU A 311 -20.10 -0.38 2.65
N VAL A 312 -19.50 -1.50 3.08
CA VAL A 312 -18.03 -1.67 3.01
C VAL A 312 -17.54 -1.68 1.56
N LEU A 313 -18.29 -2.31 0.65
CA LEU A 313 -17.99 -2.28 -0.79
C LEU A 313 -18.13 -0.87 -1.36
N ASP A 314 -19.21 -0.14 -1.02
CA ASP A 314 -19.38 1.28 -1.41
C ASP A 314 -18.18 2.13 -0.92
N MET A 315 -17.75 1.94 0.33
CA MET A 315 -16.60 2.65 0.92
C MET A 315 -15.29 2.34 0.20
N GLU A 316 -15.03 1.09 -0.17
CA GLU A 316 -13.78 0.71 -0.86
C GLU A 316 -13.76 1.20 -2.31
N VAL A 317 -14.92 1.30 -2.99
CA VAL A 317 -15.01 1.99 -4.29
C VAL A 317 -14.71 3.48 -4.15
N ALA A 318 -15.32 4.15 -3.16
CA ALA A 318 -15.06 5.57 -2.90
C ALA A 318 -13.58 5.82 -2.55
N TRP A 319 -13.02 4.99 -1.67
CA TRP A 319 -11.60 5.03 -1.30
C TRP A 319 -10.67 4.88 -2.51
N TYR A 320 -11.00 3.97 -3.44
CA TYR A 320 -10.22 3.77 -4.65
C TYR A 320 -10.20 5.01 -5.54
N ALA A 321 -11.35 5.63 -5.79
CA ALA A 321 -11.46 6.85 -6.59
C ALA A 321 -10.69 8.02 -5.93
N LEU A 322 -10.87 8.23 -4.63
CA LEU A 322 -10.15 9.26 -3.86
C LEU A 322 -8.63 9.06 -3.95
N LYS A 323 -8.15 7.84 -3.70
CA LYS A 323 -6.72 7.54 -3.63
C LYS A 323 -6.03 7.53 -4.99
N HIS A 324 -6.64 6.86 -5.97
CA HIS A 324 -5.97 6.55 -7.24
C HIS A 324 -6.32 7.53 -8.35
N HIS A 325 -7.51 8.12 -8.32
CA HIS A 325 -7.97 9.08 -9.33
C HIS A 325 -7.99 10.52 -8.82
N GLN A 326 -7.86 10.74 -7.50
CA GLN A 326 -7.92 12.08 -6.88
C GLN A 326 -9.24 12.81 -7.17
N GLU A 327 -10.30 12.03 -7.39
CA GLU A 327 -11.64 12.53 -7.64
C GLU A 327 -12.31 12.88 -6.33
N ASP A 328 -13.11 13.94 -6.32
CA ASP A 328 -13.98 14.25 -5.19
C ASP A 328 -15.20 13.32 -5.24
N VAL A 329 -15.47 12.63 -4.12
CA VAL A 329 -16.49 11.58 -4.05
C VAL A 329 -17.53 11.97 -3.01
N SER A 330 -18.81 11.97 -3.42
CA SER A 330 -19.92 12.02 -2.47
C SER A 330 -20.16 10.62 -1.91
N PHE A 331 -20.03 10.47 -0.60
CA PHE A 331 -20.22 9.21 0.10
C PHE A 331 -21.20 9.43 1.26
N PHE A 332 -22.37 8.80 1.16
CA PHE A 332 -23.51 8.95 2.09
C PHE A 332 -23.92 10.42 2.36
N GLY A 333 -23.85 11.27 1.33
CA GLY A 333 -24.25 12.68 1.41
C GLY A 333 -23.15 13.62 1.92
N THR A 334 -22.00 13.08 2.34
CA THR A 334 -20.81 13.87 2.67
C THR A 334 -19.86 13.91 1.48
N LEU A 335 -19.40 15.10 1.11
CA LEU A 335 -18.38 15.27 0.08
C LEU A 335 -16.98 15.00 0.67
N PHE A 336 -16.24 14.10 0.03
CA PHE A 336 -14.84 13.82 0.35
C PHE A 336 -13.98 14.31 -0.81
N GLU A 337 -13.06 15.23 -0.52
CA GLU A 337 -12.26 15.91 -1.54
C GLU A 337 -10.94 15.18 -1.79
N GLY A 338 -10.93 14.25 -2.75
CA GLY A 338 -9.73 13.52 -3.17
C GLY A 338 -8.65 14.45 -3.74
N SER A 339 -9.07 15.55 -4.34
CA SER A 339 -8.20 16.62 -4.84
C SER A 339 -7.32 17.26 -3.76
N LYS A 340 -7.74 17.22 -2.49
CA LYS A 340 -7.01 17.78 -1.34
C LYS A 340 -6.12 16.75 -0.63
N MET A 341 -6.07 15.50 -1.09
CA MET A 341 -5.22 14.48 -0.46
C MET A 341 -3.73 14.74 -0.70
N GLU A 342 -2.90 14.37 0.28
CA GLU A 342 -1.45 14.38 0.10
C GLU A 342 -1.04 13.36 -0.97
N HIS A 343 -0.43 13.83 -2.04
CA HIS A 343 0.23 12.96 -3.03
C HIS A 343 1.73 12.96 -2.77
N PHE A 344 2.26 11.84 -2.26
CA PHE A 344 3.71 11.67 -2.16
C PHE A 344 4.32 11.59 -3.56
N SER A 345 5.25 12.49 -3.87
CA SER A 345 6.00 12.51 -5.12
C SER A 345 7.48 12.37 -4.78
N PRO A 346 8.01 11.14 -4.69
CA PRO A 346 9.40 10.93 -4.33
C PRO A 346 10.31 11.61 -5.34
N SER A 347 11.27 12.38 -4.86
CA SER A 347 12.44 12.71 -5.65
C SER A 347 13.22 11.42 -5.90
N LEU A 348 13.37 11.05 -7.16
CA LEU A 348 14.14 9.87 -7.59
C LEU A 348 15.65 10.16 -7.49
N VAL A 349 16.10 10.53 -6.29
CA VAL A 349 17.51 10.75 -5.97
C VAL A 349 18.13 9.38 -5.67
N HIS A 350 19.25 9.08 -6.32
CA HIS A 350 19.98 7.85 -6.07
C HIS A 350 20.37 7.77 -4.58
N PRO A 351 20.11 6.65 -3.87
CA PRO A 351 20.40 6.55 -2.43
C PRO A 351 21.85 6.86 -2.04
N GLY A 352 22.81 6.55 -2.92
CA GLY A 352 24.22 6.90 -2.71
C GLY A 352 24.55 8.40 -2.81
N LEU A 353 23.61 9.23 -3.27
CA LEU A 353 23.70 10.70 -3.21
C LEU A 353 23.02 11.27 -1.96
N LEU A 354 22.35 10.44 -1.17
CA LEU A 354 21.73 10.83 0.09
C LEU A 354 22.70 10.55 1.23
N THR A 355 23.39 11.58 1.71
CA THR A 355 24.14 11.51 2.96
C THR A 355 23.14 11.43 4.12
N PRO A 356 23.19 10.40 4.99
CA PRO A 356 22.35 10.35 6.19
C PRO A 356 22.47 11.63 7.00
N VAL A 357 21.34 12.11 7.53
CA VAL A 357 21.38 13.22 8.48
C VAL A 357 21.88 12.66 9.81
N HIS A 358 22.94 13.23 10.34
CA HIS A 358 23.41 12.91 11.68
C HIS A 358 22.82 13.90 12.69
N TRP A 359 22.59 13.43 13.90
CA TRP A 359 22.15 14.24 15.05
C TRP A 359 22.94 13.78 16.28
N ASP A 360 23.05 14.66 17.28
CA ASP A 360 23.88 14.48 18.49
C ASP A 360 25.39 14.28 18.21
N GLY A 361 25.90 14.94 17.15
CA GLY A 361 27.33 14.96 16.85
C GLY A 361 28.10 15.97 17.70
N GLN A 362 29.41 15.74 17.89
CA GLN A 362 30.32 16.73 18.48
C GLN A 362 30.50 17.90 17.50
N GLN A 363 29.97 19.08 17.84
CA GLN A 363 30.15 20.31 17.06
C GLN A 363 30.42 21.50 18.01
N PRO A 364 31.14 22.53 17.53
CA PRO A 364 31.49 23.69 18.35
C PRO A 364 30.26 24.46 18.81
N ASP A 365 30.37 25.13 19.96
CA ASP A 365 29.31 25.97 20.52
C ASP A 365 28.87 27.02 19.49
N ALA A 366 27.56 27.07 19.23
CA ALA A 366 26.93 28.08 18.40
C ALA A 366 26.12 29.07 19.26
N PRO A 367 26.15 30.39 18.94
CA PRO A 367 25.38 31.40 19.68
C PRO A 367 23.87 31.32 19.41
N LEU A 368 23.46 30.57 18.39
CA LEU A 368 22.08 30.43 17.95
C LEU A 368 21.54 29.03 18.27
N SER A 369 20.51 28.99 19.12
CA SER A 369 19.79 27.77 19.49
C SER A 369 18.31 27.90 19.14
N ILE A 370 17.74 26.89 18.48
CA ILE A 370 16.31 26.86 18.13
C ILE A 370 15.68 25.60 18.71
N PHE A 371 14.54 25.75 19.38
CA PHE A 371 13.75 24.63 19.90
C PHE A 371 12.47 24.51 19.08
N THR A 372 12.07 23.29 18.72
CA THR A 372 10.91 23.04 17.85
C THR A 372 9.95 22.06 18.51
N ASP A 373 8.63 22.29 18.36
CA ASP A 373 7.60 21.37 18.86
C ASP A 373 6.34 21.36 17.98
N GLY A 374 5.60 20.24 18.00
CA GLY A 374 4.33 20.07 17.34
C GLY A 374 3.25 19.48 18.25
N SER A 375 2.11 20.15 18.38
CA SER A 375 1.03 19.74 19.27
C SER A 375 -0.30 19.44 18.56
N LYS A 376 -1.08 18.54 19.14
CA LYS A 376 -2.47 18.29 18.76
C LYS A 376 -3.36 18.24 20.00
N LEU A 377 -4.29 19.20 20.11
CA LEU A 377 -5.21 19.35 21.23
C LEU A 377 -6.64 19.53 20.70
N ASP A 378 -7.59 18.76 21.23
CA ASP A 378 -9.02 18.83 20.86
C ASP A 378 -9.29 18.79 19.34
N GLY A 379 -8.52 17.96 18.63
CA GLY A 379 -8.62 17.81 17.17
C GLY A 379 -7.90 18.90 16.37
N ARG A 380 -7.47 20.00 17.01
CA ARG A 380 -6.72 21.10 16.39
C ARG A 380 -5.21 20.88 16.49
N VAL A 381 -4.47 21.39 15.52
CA VAL A 381 -3.04 21.09 15.33
C VAL A 381 -2.23 22.38 15.24
N GLY A 382 -1.16 22.46 16.01
CA GLY A 382 -0.26 23.61 16.09
C GLY A 382 1.19 23.19 16.00
N ALA A 383 2.03 24.02 15.41
CA ALA A 383 3.48 23.85 15.33
C ALA A 383 4.15 25.15 15.77
N ALA A 384 5.29 25.05 16.45
CA ALA A 384 6.02 26.23 16.89
C ALA A 384 7.53 25.99 16.92
N PHE A 385 8.28 27.09 16.85
CA PHE A 385 9.68 27.09 17.21
C PHE A 385 10.04 28.34 17.99
N VAL A 386 11.09 28.24 18.80
CA VAL A 386 11.61 29.30 19.66
C VAL A 386 13.08 29.49 19.38
N VAL A 387 13.47 30.70 19.05
CA VAL A 387 14.85 31.09 18.77
C VAL A 387 15.43 31.73 20.02
N HIS A 388 16.59 31.24 20.44
CA HIS A 388 17.43 31.82 21.48
C HIS A 388 18.71 32.34 20.81
N HIS A 389 18.91 33.66 20.82
CA HIS A 389 20.07 34.29 20.18
C HIS A 389 20.55 35.50 21.00
N ASN A 390 21.79 35.48 21.49
CA ASN A 390 22.40 36.62 22.24
C ASN A 390 21.47 37.24 23.32
N ASN A 391 20.84 36.40 24.14
CA ASN A 391 19.87 36.75 25.20
C ASN A 391 18.51 37.30 24.73
N SER A 392 18.21 37.29 23.43
CA SER A 392 16.84 37.48 22.95
C SER A 392 16.15 36.14 22.71
N VAL A 393 14.84 36.13 22.95
CA VAL A 393 13.96 34.99 22.69
C VAL A 393 12.87 35.42 21.72
N GLU A 394 12.82 34.78 20.55
CA GLU A 394 11.79 34.99 19.54
C GLU A 394 10.95 33.72 19.38
N GLU A 395 9.63 33.86 19.39
CA GLU A 395 8.70 32.73 19.36
C GLU A 395 7.80 32.81 18.12
N HIS A 396 7.71 31.71 17.36
CA HIS A 396 6.91 31.62 16.15
C HIS A 396 5.88 30.50 16.25
N ARG A 397 4.61 30.83 15.95
CA ARG A 397 3.46 29.92 16.08
C ARG A 397 2.71 29.77 14.77
N TYR A 398 2.45 28.52 14.39
CA TYR A 398 1.74 28.17 13.16
C TYR A 398 0.57 27.23 13.45
N ARG A 399 -0.62 27.62 13.01
CA ARG A 399 -1.81 26.77 12.99
C ARG A 399 -1.80 25.90 11.74
N LEU A 400 -1.90 24.59 11.91
CA LEU A 400 -2.03 23.63 10.81
C LEU A 400 -3.50 23.23 10.63
N SER A 401 -3.89 22.65 9.49
CA SER A 401 -5.23 22.06 9.33
C SER A 401 -5.51 20.92 10.35
N ASP A 402 -6.76 20.78 10.81
CA ASP A 402 -7.18 19.82 11.86
C ASP A 402 -6.93 18.35 11.53
N HIS A 403 -6.91 18.02 10.24
CA HIS A 403 -6.62 16.66 9.77
C HIS A 403 -5.14 16.28 9.88
N CYS A 404 -4.24 17.22 10.21
CA CYS A 404 -2.81 16.96 10.36
C CYS A 404 -2.53 16.05 11.57
N SER A 405 -1.45 15.31 11.49
CA SER A 405 -0.91 14.50 12.59
C SER A 405 0.12 15.28 13.41
N VAL A 406 0.37 14.86 14.65
CA VAL A 406 1.47 15.39 15.48
C VAL A 406 2.80 15.32 14.74
N PHE A 407 3.10 14.17 14.11
CA PHE A 407 4.29 14.02 13.26
C PHE A 407 4.43 15.11 12.16
N GLN A 408 3.33 15.49 11.52
CA GLN A 408 3.36 16.57 10.52
C GLN A 408 3.59 17.94 11.18
N ALA A 409 3.00 18.19 12.34
CA ALA A 409 3.24 19.42 13.10
C ALA A 409 4.72 19.55 13.49
N GLU A 410 5.30 18.49 14.07
CA GLU A 410 6.73 18.41 14.41
C GLU A 410 7.63 18.67 13.20
N THR A 411 7.31 18.03 12.07
CA THR A 411 8.09 18.21 10.84
C THR A 411 7.98 19.65 10.33
N VAL A 412 6.78 20.25 10.38
CA VAL A 412 6.56 21.65 9.96
C VAL A 412 7.28 22.62 10.89
N ALA A 413 7.27 22.39 12.20
CA ALA A 413 8.02 23.20 13.17
C ALA A 413 9.51 23.28 12.78
N LEU A 414 10.12 22.12 12.53
CA LEU A 414 11.50 22.03 12.06
C LEU A 414 11.72 22.71 10.70
N GLN A 415 10.81 22.54 9.74
CA GLN A 415 10.91 23.21 8.44
C GLN A 415 10.86 24.74 8.55
N GLN A 416 9.99 25.27 9.40
CA GLN A 416 9.88 26.72 9.58
C GLN A 416 11.10 27.27 10.31
N ALA A 417 11.62 26.56 11.32
CA ALA A 417 12.89 26.90 11.96
C ALA A 417 14.05 26.96 10.95
N LEU A 418 14.17 25.97 10.06
CA LEU A 418 15.21 25.96 9.03
C LEU A 418 15.06 27.10 8.01
N LYS A 419 13.82 27.41 7.59
CA LYS A 419 13.54 28.56 6.71
C LYS A 419 13.90 29.88 7.38
N TRP A 420 13.52 30.05 8.64
CA TRP A 420 13.87 31.22 9.43
C TRP A 420 15.38 31.37 9.56
N LYS A 421 16.10 30.29 9.90
CA LYS A 421 17.57 30.28 10.01
C LYS A 421 18.21 30.74 8.70
N LYS A 422 17.75 30.20 7.58
CA LYS A 422 18.28 30.54 6.25
C LYS A 422 18.05 32.01 5.88
N GLN A 423 16.98 32.62 6.36
CA GLN A 423 16.63 34.01 6.07
C GLN A 423 17.34 35.01 7.01
N ASN A 424 17.41 34.70 8.30
CA ASN A 424 17.85 35.64 9.33
C ASN A 424 19.31 35.44 9.79
N ALA A 425 19.82 34.20 9.72
CA ALA A 425 21.17 33.85 10.16
C ALA A 425 21.86 32.85 9.18
N PRO A 426 22.00 33.21 7.88
CA PRO A 426 22.47 32.29 6.86
C PRO A 426 23.91 31.80 7.10
N ASN A 427 24.79 32.66 7.62
CA ASN A 427 26.22 32.38 7.78
C ASN A 427 26.60 31.88 9.18
N GLU A 428 25.64 31.82 10.10
CA GLU A 428 25.90 31.40 11.48
C GLU A 428 25.63 29.90 11.66
N GLY A 429 26.42 29.28 12.53
CA GLY A 429 26.12 27.94 13.04
C GLY A 429 24.85 27.97 13.89
N CYS A 430 24.05 26.92 13.82
CA CYS A 430 22.78 26.83 14.55
C CYS A 430 22.59 25.44 15.14
N HIS A 431 22.27 25.37 16.43
CA HIS A 431 21.78 24.14 17.05
C HIS A 431 20.24 24.14 17.04
N ILE A 432 19.64 23.08 16.50
CA ILE A 432 18.19 22.88 16.53
C ILE A 432 17.87 21.66 17.39
N PHE A 433 17.08 21.87 18.43
CA PHE A 433 16.66 20.86 19.39
C PHE A 433 15.21 20.46 19.12
N SER A 434 14.97 19.15 18.99
CA SER A 434 13.63 18.58 18.83
C SER A 434 13.49 17.36 19.71
N ASP A 435 12.35 17.21 20.39
CA ASP A 435 12.03 15.99 21.13
C ASP A 435 11.38 14.90 20.27
N SER A 436 11.06 15.21 19.01
CA SER A 436 10.46 14.29 18.06
C SER A 436 11.49 13.33 17.46
N MET A 437 11.83 12.30 18.23
CA MET A 437 12.65 11.16 17.77
C MET A 437 12.13 10.58 16.45
N SER A 438 10.80 10.60 16.25
CA SER A 438 10.17 10.10 15.03
C SER A 438 10.55 10.91 13.78
N VAL A 439 10.69 12.24 13.90
CA VAL A 439 11.12 13.12 12.80
C VAL A 439 12.61 12.92 12.53
N LEU A 440 13.45 12.92 13.57
CA LEU A 440 14.91 12.74 13.43
C LEU A 440 15.26 11.38 12.80
N MET A 441 14.64 10.29 13.26
CA MET A 441 14.79 8.95 12.66
C MET A 441 14.29 8.90 11.21
N SER A 442 13.26 9.67 10.87
CA SER A 442 12.77 9.74 9.49
C SER A 442 13.75 10.47 8.57
N LEU A 443 14.46 11.49 9.08
CA LEU A 443 15.50 12.19 8.35
C LEU A 443 16.74 11.31 8.11
N GLN A 444 17.06 10.37 9.01
CA GLN A 444 18.16 9.42 8.83
C GLN A 444 17.94 8.40 7.71
N ASN A 445 16.68 8.18 7.30
CA ASN A 445 16.36 7.10 6.38
C ASN A 445 16.80 7.40 4.93
N HIS A 446 17.49 6.44 4.31
CA HIS A 446 17.84 6.51 2.88
C HIS A 446 16.61 6.45 1.95
N LEU A 447 15.46 5.98 2.45
CA LEU A 447 14.19 5.92 1.71
C LEU A 447 13.16 6.86 2.34
N LEU A 448 13.03 8.04 1.73
CA LEU A 448 12.04 9.04 2.12
C LEU A 448 10.64 8.59 1.70
N LYS A 449 9.67 8.74 2.61
CA LYS A 449 8.28 8.29 2.42
C LYS A 449 7.25 9.41 2.61
N SER A 450 7.72 10.63 2.76
CA SER A 450 6.88 11.81 2.99
C SER A 450 7.48 13.01 2.27
N ASN A 451 6.62 13.81 1.64
CA ASN A 451 7.03 15.05 1.01
C ASN A 451 7.66 16.00 2.02
N GLN A 452 7.13 16.01 3.25
CA GLN A 452 7.60 16.90 4.31
C GLN A 452 9.03 16.56 4.75
N VAL A 453 9.32 15.28 4.94
CA VAL A 453 10.69 14.83 5.28
C VAL A 453 11.66 15.14 4.14
N GLN A 454 11.23 14.97 2.88
CA GLN A 454 12.04 15.31 1.71
C GLN A 454 12.37 16.81 1.63
N LEU A 455 11.37 17.68 1.81
CA LEU A 455 11.57 19.12 1.85
C LEU A 455 12.47 19.54 3.01
N THR A 456 12.30 18.95 4.19
CA THR A 456 13.13 19.22 5.37
C THR A 456 14.60 18.92 5.08
N ARG A 457 14.89 17.79 4.43
CA ARG A 457 16.26 17.43 4.03
C ARG A 457 16.88 18.39 3.02
N GLN A 458 16.09 19.01 2.15
CA GLN A 458 16.58 20.01 1.19
C GLN A 458 16.91 21.36 1.86
N LEU A 459 16.33 21.62 3.04
CA LEU A 459 16.59 22.83 3.81
C LEU A 459 17.79 22.70 4.75
N LEU A 460 18.20 21.48 5.08
CA LEU A 460 19.38 21.22 5.91
C LEU A 460 20.67 21.50 5.14
N ASP A 461 21.61 22.18 5.80
CA ASP A 461 22.96 22.42 5.31
C ASP A 461 23.99 22.16 6.43
N ALA A 462 25.28 22.30 6.13
CA ALA A 462 26.37 21.97 7.04
C ALA A 462 26.47 22.90 8.28
N SER A 463 25.76 24.02 8.30
CA SER A 463 25.76 24.97 9.42
C SER A 463 24.69 24.68 10.47
N VAL A 464 23.86 23.64 10.27
CA VAL A 464 22.82 23.24 11.21
C VAL A 464 23.19 21.92 11.89
N SER A 465 23.23 21.92 13.22
CA SER A 465 23.29 20.74 14.07
C SER A 465 21.88 20.37 14.53
N LEU A 466 21.48 19.11 14.36
CA LEU A 466 20.25 18.60 14.95
C LEU A 466 20.57 17.85 16.25
N HIS A 467 19.74 18.07 17.27
CA HIS A 467 19.88 17.42 18.57
C HIS A 467 18.55 16.85 19.03
N TRP A 468 18.58 15.64 19.59
CA TRP A 468 17.41 15.08 20.25
C TRP A 468 17.40 15.47 21.72
N VAL A 469 16.27 16.00 22.18
CA VAL A 469 16.04 16.29 23.60
C VAL A 469 14.88 15.47 24.13
N LYS A 470 14.88 15.21 25.43
CA LYS A 470 13.77 14.48 26.06
C LYS A 470 12.63 15.46 26.36
N ALA A 471 11.42 15.09 25.97
CA ALA A 471 10.21 15.84 26.29
C ALA A 471 9.93 15.88 27.81
N HIS A 472 9.37 16.98 28.30
CA HIS A 472 8.79 17.14 29.64
C HIS A 472 9.74 16.88 30.82
N ILE A 473 11.02 17.26 30.67
CA ILE A 473 12.00 17.20 31.77
C ILE A 473 12.48 18.59 32.20
N GLY A 474 11.81 19.68 31.77
CA GLY A 474 12.12 21.03 32.22
C GLY A 474 13.27 21.71 31.47
N ILE A 475 13.58 21.29 30.25
CA ILE A 475 14.51 22.04 29.37
C ILE A 475 13.76 23.30 28.93
N ALA A 476 14.17 24.47 29.45
CA ALA A 476 13.44 25.74 29.29
C ALA A 476 13.00 26.02 27.84
N GLY A 477 13.91 25.94 26.87
CA GLY A 477 13.58 26.17 25.46
C GLY A 477 12.62 25.15 24.86
N ASN A 478 12.68 23.87 25.28
CA ASN A 478 11.74 22.84 24.82
C ASN A 478 10.35 23.06 25.41
N GLU A 479 10.26 23.40 26.69
CA GLU A 479 8.98 23.71 27.34
C GLU A 479 8.34 24.99 26.76
N GLU A 480 9.15 25.97 26.36
CA GLU A 480 8.68 27.16 25.64
C GLU A 480 8.10 26.80 24.26
N ALA A 481 8.78 25.94 23.49
CA ALA A 481 8.29 25.45 22.21
C ALA A 481 6.99 24.65 22.35
N ASP A 482 6.90 23.74 23.33
CA ASP A 482 5.68 22.97 23.63
C ASP A 482 4.50 23.88 24.02
N ARG A 483 4.75 24.87 24.89
CA ARG A 483 3.74 25.88 25.24
C ARG A 483 3.30 26.66 24.01
N ALA A 484 4.23 27.07 23.16
CA ALA A 484 3.94 27.83 21.95
C ALA A 484 3.13 27.00 20.92
N ALA A 485 3.46 25.72 20.75
CA ALA A 485 2.76 24.82 19.83
C ALA A 485 1.34 24.54 20.33
N LYS A 486 1.15 24.33 21.64
CA LYS A 486 -0.19 24.22 22.26
C LYS A 486 -0.99 25.50 22.07
N ALA A 487 -0.40 26.67 22.30
CA ALA A 487 -1.07 27.95 22.05
C ALA A 487 -1.43 28.13 20.57
N ALA A 488 -0.60 27.65 19.64
CA ALA A 488 -0.88 27.70 18.21
C ALA A 488 -2.14 26.92 17.82
N THR A 489 -2.53 25.86 18.56
CA THR A 489 -3.78 25.11 18.30
C THR A 489 -5.05 25.97 18.45
N GLN A 490 -4.98 27.05 19.23
CA GLN A 490 -6.12 27.91 19.54
C GLN A 490 -6.29 29.08 18.56
N LYS A 491 -5.34 29.30 17.64
CA LYS A 491 -5.50 30.28 16.55
C LYS A 491 -6.69 29.90 15.66
N GLU A 492 -7.51 30.90 15.32
CA GLU A 492 -8.68 30.72 14.45
C GLU A 492 -8.29 30.47 12.99
N GLY A 493 -7.32 31.23 12.47
CA GLY A 493 -6.83 31.09 11.09
C GLY A 493 -5.81 29.97 10.96
N VAL A 494 -5.91 29.17 9.89
CA VAL A 494 -4.90 28.17 9.52
C VAL A 494 -3.77 28.85 8.76
N ASP A 495 -2.54 28.75 9.28
CA ASP A 495 -1.33 29.32 8.69
C ASP A 495 -0.70 28.35 7.66
N VAL A 496 -0.78 27.04 7.92
CA VAL A 496 -0.13 26.00 7.11
C VAL A 496 -1.14 24.94 6.66
N HIS A 497 -1.42 24.93 5.36
CA HIS A 497 -2.29 23.95 4.74
C HIS A 497 -1.46 22.77 4.18
N LEU A 498 -1.65 21.59 4.78
CA LEU A 498 -1.11 20.33 4.25
C LEU A 498 -2.22 19.50 3.62
N GLY A 499 -1.87 18.70 2.61
CA GLY A 499 -2.79 17.73 2.03
C GLY A 499 -3.28 16.71 3.07
N ILE A 500 -4.48 16.17 2.86
CA ILE A 500 -5.10 15.20 3.76
C ILE A 500 -4.33 13.87 3.68
N PRO A 501 -3.78 13.34 4.79
CA PRO A 501 -3.10 12.06 4.77
C PRO A 501 -4.04 10.91 4.38
N GLU A 502 -3.52 9.92 3.64
CA GLU A 502 -4.27 8.71 3.27
C GLU A 502 -4.99 8.06 4.46
N ARG A 503 -4.30 7.96 5.60
CA ARG A 503 -4.85 7.37 6.83
C ARG A 503 -6.02 8.20 7.37
N SER A 504 -5.89 9.52 7.39
CA SER A 504 -6.95 10.42 7.86
C SER A 504 -8.18 10.31 6.97
N MET A 505 -7.99 10.30 5.64
CA MET A 505 -9.10 10.15 4.70
C MET A 505 -9.81 8.81 4.86
N LYS A 506 -9.06 7.70 4.96
CA LYS A 506 -9.65 6.37 5.18
C LYS A 506 -10.41 6.27 6.50
N ARG A 507 -9.94 6.97 7.55
CA ARG A 507 -10.66 7.06 8.83
C ARG A 507 -11.98 7.82 8.69
N MET A 508 -11.97 8.99 8.03
CA MET A 508 -13.18 9.79 7.83
C MET A 508 -14.25 9.03 7.03
N LEU A 509 -13.85 8.32 5.96
CA LEU A 509 -14.77 7.42 5.23
C LEU A 509 -15.39 6.36 6.14
N LYS A 510 -14.57 5.79 7.04
CA LYS A 510 -15.03 4.78 7.97
C LYS A 510 -16.01 5.34 8.99
N GLU A 511 -15.74 6.52 9.53
CA GLU A 511 -16.64 7.25 10.43
C GLU A 511 -17.97 7.57 9.74
N GLY A 512 -17.93 8.05 8.49
CA GLY A 512 -19.13 8.28 7.67
C GLY A 512 -19.95 7.01 7.43
N LEU A 513 -19.29 5.88 7.15
CA LEU A 513 -19.97 4.58 7.04
C LEU A 513 -20.66 4.18 8.35
N MET A 514 -19.98 4.34 9.49
CA MET A 514 -20.54 3.98 10.79
C MET A 514 -21.73 4.88 11.15
N ALA A 515 -21.62 6.19 10.91
CA ALA A 515 -22.71 7.13 11.12
C ALA A 515 -23.92 6.80 10.24
N TYR A 516 -23.71 6.56 8.95
CA TYR A 516 -24.78 6.15 8.03
C TYR A 516 -25.45 4.83 8.45
N TRP A 517 -24.65 3.86 8.92
CA TRP A 517 -25.18 2.60 9.41
C TRP A 517 -26.03 2.79 10.67
N GLN A 518 -25.60 3.63 11.61
CA GLN A 518 -26.34 3.99 12.82
C GLN A 518 -27.67 4.68 12.48
N THR A 519 -27.65 5.72 11.63
CA THR A 519 -28.87 6.43 11.20
C THR A 519 -29.87 5.48 10.53
N ASN A 520 -29.40 4.54 9.71
CA ASN A 520 -30.24 3.51 9.06
C ASN A 520 -30.80 2.44 10.03
N TRP A 521 -30.19 2.29 11.19
CA TRP A 521 -30.69 1.43 12.25
C TRP A 521 -31.78 2.16 13.05
N ASP A 522 -31.53 3.42 13.38
CA ASP A 522 -32.40 4.24 14.23
C ASP A 522 -33.69 4.69 13.51
N SER A 523 -33.63 4.97 12.21
CA SER A 523 -34.76 5.42 11.38
C SER A 523 -35.83 4.34 11.08
N ARG A 524 -35.85 3.23 11.82
CA ARG A 524 -36.84 2.17 11.61
C ARG A 524 -38.07 2.36 12.47
N ASP A 525 -39.08 2.98 11.85
CA ASP A 525 -40.45 2.88 12.29
C ASP A 525 -40.96 1.42 12.13
N GLU A 526 -41.44 0.86 13.24
CA GLU A 526 -42.42 -0.23 13.33
C GLU A 526 -42.09 -1.62 12.73
N GLY A 527 -40.92 -2.18 13.08
CA GLY A 527 -40.67 -3.63 12.98
C GLY A 527 -40.72 -4.34 14.35
N PRO A 528 -41.00 -5.66 14.43
CA PRO A 528 -41.09 -6.42 15.70
C PRO A 528 -39.79 -6.49 16.52
N LEU A 529 -38.70 -5.85 16.07
CA LEU A 529 -37.38 -5.81 16.70
C LEU A 529 -36.90 -4.37 16.94
N HIS A 530 -37.81 -3.45 17.28
CA HIS A 530 -37.47 -2.08 17.69
C HIS A 530 -36.51 -2.08 18.90
N PRO A 531 -35.54 -1.14 18.99
CA PRO A 531 -34.60 -1.05 20.12
C PRO A 531 -35.28 -1.04 21.49
N ALA A 532 -36.44 -0.37 21.60
CA ALA A 532 -37.23 -0.33 22.84
C ALA A 532 -37.89 -1.68 23.25
N ARG A 533 -37.83 -2.73 22.41
CA ARG A 533 -38.35 -4.08 22.72
C ARG A 533 -37.25 -5.10 23.01
N LEU A 534 -35.98 -4.70 22.95
CA LEU A 534 -34.86 -5.53 23.39
C LEU A 534 -34.67 -5.31 24.90
N HIS A 535 -34.46 -6.39 25.65
CA HIS A 535 -34.24 -6.38 27.10
C HIS A 535 -33.12 -5.38 27.47
N GLN A 536 -33.25 -4.70 28.62
CA GLN A 536 -32.31 -3.66 29.10
C GLN A 536 -30.82 -4.09 29.09
N SER A 537 -30.52 -5.38 29.25
CA SER A 537 -29.15 -5.91 29.18
C SER A 537 -28.57 -6.03 27.77
N VAL A 538 -29.41 -6.01 26.73
CA VAL A 538 -29.01 -6.03 25.31
C VAL A 538 -28.84 -4.60 24.80
N THR A 539 -29.69 -3.66 25.22
CA THR A 539 -29.58 -2.24 24.83
C THR A 539 -28.27 -1.60 25.28
N ASP A 540 -27.73 -1.98 26.45
CA ASP A 540 -26.41 -1.50 26.92
C ASP A 540 -25.23 -2.05 26.09
N GLN A 541 -25.43 -3.11 25.30
CA GLN A 541 -24.48 -3.64 24.32
C GLN A 541 -24.73 -3.15 22.88
N VAL A 542 -25.81 -2.40 22.64
CA VAL A 542 -26.32 -2.03 21.30
C VAL A 542 -25.84 -0.64 20.85
N HIS A 543 -25.08 0.08 21.67
CA HIS A 543 -24.27 1.18 21.13
C HIS A 543 -23.26 0.60 20.14
N ILE A 544 -23.38 1.00 18.87
CA ILE A 544 -22.36 0.74 17.86
C ILE A 544 -21.13 1.58 18.23
N GLU A 545 -20.33 1.10 19.19
CA GLU A 545 -19.11 1.77 19.56
C GLU A 545 -18.09 1.68 18.41
N PRO A 546 -17.42 2.79 18.06
CA PRO A 546 -16.27 2.72 17.19
C PRO A 546 -15.23 1.80 17.85
N LEU A 547 -14.70 0.83 17.11
CA LEU A 547 -13.57 0.01 17.53
C LEU A 547 -12.45 0.94 18.03
N ARG A 548 -12.30 1.07 19.36
CA ARG A 548 -11.11 1.66 19.96
C ARG A 548 -9.94 0.74 19.59
N TYR A 549 -9.07 1.23 18.71
CA TYR A 549 -7.73 0.65 18.61
C TYR A 549 -7.07 0.81 19.98
N PRO A 550 -6.41 -0.22 20.52
CA PRO A 550 -5.62 -0.03 21.73
C PRO A 550 -4.59 1.06 21.45
N ALA A 551 -4.71 2.16 22.19
CA ALA A 551 -3.62 3.11 22.33
C ALA A 551 -2.40 2.33 22.80
N SER A 552 -1.26 2.64 22.20
CA SER A 552 0.04 2.07 22.54
C SER A 552 0.45 2.47 23.96
N ASN A 553 -0.14 1.86 24.99
CA ASN A 553 0.44 1.85 26.33
C ASN A 553 1.32 0.61 26.43
N LYS A 554 2.60 0.80 26.10
CA LYS A 554 3.67 -0.07 26.56
C LYS A 554 3.84 0.17 28.07
N SER A 555 3.24 -0.67 28.90
CA SER A 555 3.77 -0.95 30.23
C SER A 555 4.21 -2.41 30.23
N TRP A 556 5.53 -2.62 30.24
CA TRP A 556 6.13 -3.93 30.39
C TRP A 556 5.81 -4.47 31.80
N ALA A 557 4.79 -5.32 31.91
CA ALA A 557 4.63 -6.16 33.09
C ALA A 557 5.46 -7.43 32.87
N GLN A 558 6.50 -7.60 33.68
CA GLN A 558 7.32 -8.83 33.68
C GLN A 558 6.47 -10.03 34.14
N PRO A 559 6.68 -11.23 33.56
CA PRO A 559 5.99 -12.43 34.00
C PRO A 559 6.59 -12.93 35.32
N THR A 560 5.83 -12.81 36.41
CA THR A 560 6.05 -13.55 37.65
C THR A 560 5.83 -15.04 37.39
N ILE A 561 6.89 -15.83 37.56
CA ILE A 561 6.87 -17.30 37.58
C ILE A 561 6.22 -17.73 38.91
N PRO A 562 5.11 -18.49 38.90
CA PRO A 562 4.58 -19.07 40.13
C PRO A 562 5.42 -20.29 40.52
N ALA A 563 6.16 -20.17 41.61
CA ALA A 563 6.74 -21.32 42.30
C ALA A 563 5.61 -22.19 42.86
N LYS A 564 5.60 -23.47 42.50
CA LYS A 564 4.89 -24.52 43.24
C LYS A 564 5.84 -25.66 43.51
N ILE A 565 6.10 -25.81 44.81
CA ILE A 565 6.67 -26.93 45.59
C ILE A 565 8.14 -27.25 45.30
#